data_AF-A0A8J3MXI5-F1
#
_entry.id   AF-A0A8J3MXI5-F1
#
_cell.length_a   1.000
_cell.length_b   1.000
_cell.length_c   1.000
_cell.angle_alpha   90.00
_cell.angle_beta   90.00
_cell.angle_gamma   90.00
#
_symmetry.space_group_name_H-M   'P 1'
#
loop_
_entity.id
_entity.type
_entity.pdbx_description
1 polymer ?
#
loop_
_entity_poly.entity_id
_entity_poly.type
_entity_poly.pdbx_seq_one_letter_code
_entity_poly.pdbx_strand_id
1 'polypeptide(L)'
;MSHLPFSLPGFDIKRVLVLENTVVIQAVATCSTALCPSCQHASQRVHCYYTRSPRDLPSSGRAVQLKLLVRRFRCQNVQCPRLTFSERLPEVVAVSAQRTVRLSSATLRLFAIALNAQLASRLLNEGGMPTSSDTLVRLAKQIPVLSKEVPKALGVDDFGATRSYVCSCKDS
;
A
#
# COMPACT_ATOMS: atom_id res chain seq x y z
N MET A 1 18.18 -12.35 19.10
CA MET A 1 16.93 -11.58 18.84
C MET A 1 17.01 -11.06 17.42
N SER A 2 16.14 -11.52 16.52
CA SER A 2 16.11 -11.02 15.14
C SER A 2 15.52 -9.61 15.13
N HIS A 3 16.38 -8.60 15.20
CA HIS A 3 15.95 -7.21 14.98
C HIS A 3 15.53 -7.06 13.52
N LEU A 4 14.32 -6.56 13.29
CA LEU A 4 13.92 -6.18 11.92
C LEU A 4 14.80 -5.00 11.49
N PRO A 5 15.29 -4.99 10.24
CA PRO A 5 16.09 -3.86 9.72
C PRO A 5 15.22 -2.62 9.42
N PHE A 6 13.98 -2.58 9.91
CA PHE A 6 13.04 -1.49 9.72
C PHE A 6 12.02 -1.41 10.85
N SER A 7 11.50 -0.21 11.07
CA SER A 7 10.39 0.04 12.00
C SER A 7 9.05 -0.25 11.34
N LEU A 8 8.11 -0.79 12.13
CA LEU A 8 6.71 -0.97 11.76
C LEU A 8 5.84 -0.15 12.72
N PRO A 9 5.70 1.17 12.52
CA PRO A 9 5.05 2.06 13.48
C PRO A 9 3.59 1.68 13.71
N GLY A 10 3.14 1.82 14.95
CA GLY A 10 1.77 1.44 15.34
C GLY A 10 1.55 -0.07 15.46
N PHE A 11 2.60 -0.89 15.37
CA PHE A 11 2.52 -2.34 15.53
C PHE A 11 3.59 -2.89 16.48
N ASP A 12 3.19 -3.82 17.32
CA ASP A 12 4.09 -4.69 18.08
C ASP A 12 4.39 -5.95 17.28
N ILE A 13 5.66 -6.24 17.06
CA ILE A 13 6.09 -7.50 16.45
C ILE A 13 5.90 -8.62 17.48
N LYS A 14 5.08 -9.61 17.14
CA LYS A 14 4.86 -10.79 18.00
C LYS A 14 5.70 -11.97 17.57
N ARG A 15 5.93 -12.15 16.27
CA ARG A 15 6.71 -13.25 15.74
C ARG A 15 7.34 -12.91 14.40
N VAL A 16 8.55 -13.41 14.19
CA VAL A 16 9.22 -13.43 12.89
C VAL A 16 9.48 -14.88 12.53
N LEU A 17 9.03 -15.30 11.35
CA LEU A 17 9.28 -16.62 10.79
C LEU A 17 10.12 -16.44 9.54
N VAL A 18 11.28 -17.09 9.50
CA VAL A 18 12.14 -17.10 8.32
C VAL A 18 11.90 -18.43 7.61
N LEU A 19 11.32 -18.35 6.42
CA LEU A 19 11.22 -19.43 5.45
C LEU A 19 12.34 -19.25 4.41
N GLU A 20 12.51 -20.21 3.51
CA GLU A 20 13.59 -20.23 2.52
C GLU A 20 13.72 -18.88 1.77
N ASN A 21 12.64 -18.45 1.12
CA ASN A 21 12.61 -17.23 0.28
C ASN A 21 11.73 -16.11 0.85
N THR A 22 11.10 -16.31 2.01
CA THR A 22 10.12 -15.38 2.57
C THR A 22 10.29 -15.21 4.07
N VAL A 23 10.27 -13.96 4.53
CA VAL A 23 10.17 -13.62 5.95
C VAL A 23 8.72 -13.24 6.24
N VAL A 24 8.08 -13.98 7.14
CA VAL A 24 6.72 -13.69 7.62
C VAL A 24 6.80 -12.96 8.95
N ILE A 25 6.26 -11.75 9.00
CA ILE A 25 6.27 -10.90 10.20
C ILE A 25 4.84 -10.82 10.72
N GLN A 26 4.60 -11.38 11.90
CA GLN A 26 3.34 -11.25 12.61
C GLN A 26 3.42 -10.06 13.56
N ALA A 27 2.50 -9.12 13.38
CA ALA A 27 2.47 -7.91 14.19
C ALA A 27 1.04 -7.55 14.58
N VAL A 28 0.87 -6.95 15.75
CA VAL A 28 -0.44 -6.57 16.31
C VAL A 28 -0.47 -5.06 16.48
N ALA A 29 -1.55 -4.41 16.03
CA ALA A 29 -1.70 -2.97 16.19
C ALA A 29 -1.63 -2.58 17.68
N THR A 30 -1.03 -1.45 18.02
CA THR A 30 -0.79 -1.05 19.43
C THR A 30 -1.85 -0.11 19.97
N CYS A 31 -2.48 0.74 19.14
CA CYS A 31 -3.43 1.76 19.60
C CYS A 31 -4.67 1.13 20.23
N SER A 32 -4.88 1.27 21.55
CA SER A 32 -6.04 0.71 22.28
C SER A 32 -7.39 1.32 21.87
N THR A 33 -7.37 2.49 21.23
CA THR A 33 -8.54 3.27 20.84
C THR A 33 -8.47 3.66 19.36
N ALA A 34 -9.62 3.91 18.74
CA ALA A 34 -9.67 4.45 17.39
C ALA A 34 -10.88 5.37 17.20
N LEU A 35 -10.75 6.37 16.32
CA LEU A 35 -11.83 7.30 15.99
C LEU A 35 -12.74 6.69 14.91
N CYS A 36 -14.05 6.76 15.14
CA CYS A 36 -15.03 6.36 14.13
C CYS A 36 -14.89 7.26 12.90
N PRO A 37 -14.68 6.71 11.69
CA PRO A 37 -14.44 7.54 10.51
C PRO A 37 -15.66 8.32 10.03
N SER A 38 -16.85 8.04 10.58
CA SER A 38 -18.09 8.71 10.21
C SER A 38 -18.48 9.82 11.19
N CYS A 39 -18.24 9.65 12.49
CA CYS A 39 -18.63 10.64 13.51
C CYS A 39 -17.47 11.12 14.40
N GLN A 40 -16.25 10.64 14.16
CA GLN A 40 -15.03 10.92 14.93
C GLN A 40 -15.11 10.56 16.42
N HIS A 41 -16.16 9.86 16.87
CA HIS A 41 -16.25 9.40 18.24
C HIS A 41 -15.20 8.32 18.50
N ALA A 42 -14.37 8.52 19.54
CA ALA A 42 -13.39 7.54 19.97
C ALA A 42 -14.10 6.29 20.52
N SER A 43 -13.60 5.11 20.16
CA SER A 43 -14.07 3.85 20.73
C SER A 43 -12.90 2.98 21.14
N GLN A 44 -13.07 2.29 22.27
CA GLN A 44 -12.19 1.23 22.74
C GLN A 44 -12.88 -0.15 22.67
N ARG A 45 -14.17 -0.18 22.30
CA ARG A 45 -14.99 -1.39 22.32
C ARG A 45 -14.67 -2.24 21.09
N VAL A 46 -13.82 -3.24 21.25
CA VAL A 46 -13.49 -4.19 20.18
C VAL A 46 -14.71 -5.05 19.84
N HIS A 47 -15.05 -5.09 18.55
CA HIS A 47 -16.03 -6.00 17.97
C HIS A 47 -15.39 -7.36 17.65
N CYS A 48 -14.29 -7.32 16.90
CA CYS A 48 -13.51 -8.48 16.51
C CYS A 48 -12.10 -8.06 16.05
N TYR A 49 -11.25 -9.06 15.83
CA TYR A 49 -9.96 -8.90 15.18
C TYR A 49 -10.03 -9.47 13.76
N TYR A 50 -9.20 -8.95 12.86
CA TYR A 50 -8.99 -9.56 11.56
C TYR A 50 -7.54 -9.39 11.12
N THR A 51 -7.08 -10.31 10.26
CA THR A 51 -5.71 -10.28 9.75
C THR A 51 -5.66 -9.60 8.39
N ARG A 52 -4.72 -8.68 8.20
CA ARG A 52 -4.35 -8.14 6.89
C ARG A 52 -2.97 -8.64 6.50
N SER A 53 -2.83 -8.97 5.22
CA SER A 53 -1.56 -9.49 4.68
C SER A 53 -1.01 -8.63 3.54
N PRO A 54 -0.67 -7.35 3.78
CA PRO A 54 -0.09 -6.51 2.75
C PRO A 54 1.33 -6.99 2.40
N ARG A 55 1.68 -6.86 1.11
CA ARG A 55 3.06 -7.04 0.66
C ARG A 55 3.92 -5.88 1.13
N ASP A 56 5.17 -6.17 1.46
CA ASP A 56 6.14 -5.18 1.90
C ASP A 56 7.47 -5.29 1.14
N LEU A 57 8.38 -4.36 1.39
CA LEU A 57 9.72 -4.37 0.81
C LEU A 57 10.49 -5.64 1.19
N PRO A 58 11.21 -6.26 0.24
CA PRO A 58 12.07 -7.40 0.54
C PRO A 58 13.18 -7.00 1.51
N SER A 59 13.67 -7.99 2.24
CA SER A 59 14.73 -7.83 3.24
C SER A 59 15.78 -8.90 3.02
N SER A 60 17.03 -8.48 2.81
CA SER A 60 18.17 -9.38 2.59
C SER A 60 17.91 -10.42 1.49
N GLY A 61 17.34 -9.97 0.35
CA GLY A 61 17.02 -10.83 -0.79
C GLY A 61 15.78 -11.72 -0.63
N ARG A 62 15.10 -11.69 0.53
CA ARG A 62 13.88 -12.46 0.80
C ARG A 62 12.65 -11.57 0.70
N ALA A 63 11.56 -12.11 0.14
CA ALA A 63 10.27 -11.43 0.15
C ALA A 63 9.79 -11.24 1.60
N VAL A 64 9.16 -10.09 1.90
CA VAL A 64 8.56 -9.87 3.22
C VAL A 64 7.04 -9.92 3.12
N GLN A 65 6.44 -10.82 3.90
CA GLN A 65 5.00 -10.91 4.07
C GLN A 65 4.61 -10.45 5.47
N LEU A 66 3.82 -9.38 5.55
CA LEU A 66 3.25 -8.95 6.81
C LEU A 66 1.98 -9.76 7.10
N LYS A 67 1.75 -10.11 8.37
CA LYS A 67 0.50 -10.63 8.92
C LYS A 67 0.09 -9.72 10.07
N LEU A 68 -0.70 -8.71 9.75
CA LEU A 68 -1.09 -7.63 10.65
C LEU A 68 -2.42 -7.97 11.31
N LEU A 69 -2.41 -8.24 12.61
CA LEU A 69 -3.62 -8.39 13.39
C LEU A 69 -4.13 -7.00 13.79
N VAL A 70 -5.26 -6.62 13.22
CA VAL A 70 -5.88 -5.30 13.41
C VAL A 70 -7.27 -5.45 14.01
N ARG A 71 -7.73 -4.38 14.66
CA ARG A 71 -9.00 -4.38 15.38
C ARG A 71 -10.11 -3.75 14.57
N ARG A 72 -11.32 -4.32 14.73
CA ARG A 72 -12.58 -3.68 14.36
C ARG A 72 -13.29 -3.29 15.65
N PHE A 73 -13.65 -2.03 15.76
CA PHE A 73 -14.33 -1.45 16.91
C PHE A 73 -15.84 -1.33 16.67
N ARG A 74 -16.64 -1.32 17.73
CA ARG A 74 -18.03 -0.86 17.73
C ARG A 74 -18.06 0.65 17.97
N CYS A 75 -18.79 1.41 17.16
CA CYS A 75 -19.02 2.82 17.45
C CYS A 75 -19.87 2.94 18.72
N GLN A 76 -19.47 3.82 19.65
CA GLN A 76 -20.20 4.07 20.90
C GLN A 76 -21.20 5.23 20.77
N ASN A 77 -21.15 5.99 19.67
CA ASN A 77 -22.15 7.01 19.38
C ASN A 77 -23.43 6.36 18.82
N VAL A 78 -24.51 6.37 19.61
CA VAL A 78 -25.82 5.82 19.27
C VAL A 78 -26.51 6.50 18.09
N GLN A 79 -26.15 7.76 17.80
CA GLN A 79 -26.67 8.51 16.66
C GLN A 79 -25.89 8.23 15.37
N CYS A 80 -24.77 7.50 15.45
CA CYS A 80 -23.95 7.22 14.28
C CYS A 80 -24.53 6.03 13.49
N PRO A 81 -24.78 6.16 12.18
CA PRO A 81 -25.25 5.04 11.35
C PRO A 81 -24.19 3.93 11.21
N ARG A 82 -22.92 4.24 11.51
CA ARG A 82 -21.83 3.28 11.43
C ARG A 82 -21.69 2.51 12.74
N LEU A 83 -22.16 1.26 12.74
CA LEU A 83 -22.09 0.37 13.92
C LEU A 83 -20.68 -0.13 14.23
N THR A 84 -19.89 -0.44 13.20
CA THR A 84 -18.51 -0.91 13.37
C THR A 84 -17.55 -0.23 12.40
N PHE A 85 -16.29 -0.14 12.79
CA PHE A 85 -15.23 0.40 11.94
C PHE A 85 -13.89 -0.26 12.25
N SER A 86 -13.06 -0.38 11.24
CA SER A 86 -11.69 -0.86 11.42
C SER A 86 -10.78 0.26 11.90
N GLU A 87 -9.82 -0.09 12.75
CA GLU A 87 -8.66 0.74 13.04
C GLU A 87 -7.96 1.16 11.74
N ARG A 88 -7.51 2.41 11.67
CA ARG A 88 -6.79 2.95 10.50
C ARG A 88 -5.34 3.21 10.88
N LEU A 89 -4.41 2.61 10.15
CA LEU A 89 -2.97 2.77 10.32
C LEU A 89 -2.35 3.25 9.00
N PRO A 90 -2.70 4.48 8.56
CA PRO A 90 -2.41 4.97 7.22
C PRO A 90 -0.92 5.11 6.94
N GLU A 91 -0.10 5.32 7.96
CA GLU A 91 1.37 5.40 7.85
C GLU A 91 1.98 4.11 7.31
N VAL A 92 1.41 2.95 7.68
CA VAL A 92 1.93 1.64 7.27
C VAL A 92 1.20 1.16 6.02
N VAL A 93 -0.13 1.05 6.10
CA VAL A 93 -0.96 0.51 5.00
C VAL A 93 -2.28 1.29 4.95
N ALA A 94 -2.54 1.92 3.80
CA ALA A 94 -3.80 2.58 3.55
C ALA A 94 -5.01 1.61 3.64
N VAL A 95 -6.20 2.17 3.82
CA VAL A 95 -7.45 1.40 3.89
C VAL A 95 -7.60 0.57 2.61
N SER A 96 -7.88 -0.73 2.77
CA SER A 96 -8.01 -1.70 1.66
C SER A 96 -6.76 -1.92 0.80
N ALA A 97 -5.64 -1.24 1.04
CA ALA A 97 -4.43 -1.40 0.26
C ALA A 97 -3.74 -2.76 0.51
N GLN A 98 -3.37 -3.46 -0.55
CA GLN A 98 -2.68 -4.75 -0.47
C GLN A 98 -1.15 -4.63 -0.40
N ARG A 99 -0.63 -3.39 -0.30
CA ARG A 99 0.79 -3.06 -0.27
C ARG A 99 1.01 -2.01 0.82
N THR A 100 2.17 -2.06 1.47
CA THR A 100 2.59 -0.99 2.38
C THR A 100 2.82 0.32 1.61
N VAL A 101 2.72 1.44 2.31
CA VAL A 101 3.00 2.77 1.75
C VAL A 101 4.45 2.82 1.25
N ARG A 102 5.39 2.30 2.03
CA ARG A 102 6.81 2.26 1.66
C ARG A 102 7.09 1.42 0.40
N LEU A 103 6.42 0.28 0.23
CA LEU A 103 6.54 -0.52 -0.98
C LEU A 103 6.01 0.25 -2.19
N SER A 104 4.84 0.89 -2.05
CA SER A 104 4.25 1.72 -3.12
C SER A 104 5.16 2.89 -3.50
N SER A 105 5.78 3.55 -2.51
CA SER A 105 6.73 4.65 -2.76
C SER A 105 8.00 4.18 -3.48
N ALA A 106 8.63 3.08 -3.03
CA ALA A 106 9.82 2.53 -3.69
C ALA A 106 9.53 2.08 -5.12
N THR A 107 8.35 1.49 -5.34
CA THR A 107 7.84 1.09 -6.65
C THR A 107 7.77 2.28 -7.62
N LEU A 108 7.23 3.40 -7.15
CA LEU A 108 7.14 4.64 -7.95
C LEU A 108 8.50 5.27 -8.23
N ARG A 109 9.45 5.22 -7.28
CA ARG A 109 10.81 5.72 -7.49
C ARG A 109 11.53 4.93 -8.59
N LEU A 110 11.44 3.61 -8.57
CA LEU A 110 12.02 2.77 -9.61
C LEU A 110 11.34 2.98 -10.97
N PHE A 111 10.02 3.17 -10.98
CA PHE A 111 9.30 3.57 -12.18
C PHE A 111 9.76 4.92 -12.72
N ALA A 112 10.06 5.89 -11.87
CA ALA A 112 10.56 7.21 -12.31
C ALA A 112 11.99 7.15 -12.90
N ILE A 113 12.82 6.22 -12.42
CA ILE A 113 14.18 6.01 -12.95
C ILE A 113 14.15 5.25 -14.27
N ALA A 114 13.26 4.26 -14.39
CA ALA A 114 13.12 3.48 -15.61
C ALA A 114 12.33 4.27 -16.67
N LEU A 115 12.81 4.28 -17.92
CA LEU A 115 12.18 5.02 -19.01
C LEU A 115 10.73 4.58 -19.32
N ASN A 116 10.31 3.38 -18.90
CA ASN A 116 8.94 2.89 -19.08
C ASN A 116 8.50 1.84 -18.04
N ALA A 117 7.19 1.60 -17.98
CA ALA A 117 6.55 0.68 -17.03
C ALA A 117 7.00 -0.78 -17.17
N GLN A 118 7.34 -1.21 -18.38
CA GLN A 118 7.72 -2.60 -18.63
C GLN A 118 9.10 -2.90 -18.07
N LEU A 119 10.06 -2.00 -18.29
CA LEU A 119 11.40 -2.09 -17.73
C LEU A 119 11.37 -1.97 -16.21
N ALA A 120 10.61 -1.00 -15.68
CA ALA A 120 10.41 -0.86 -14.24
C ALA A 120 9.84 -2.14 -13.60
N SER A 121 8.83 -2.75 -14.22
CA SER A 121 8.24 -4.02 -13.79
C SER A 121 9.29 -5.13 -13.72
N ARG A 122 10.11 -5.30 -14.76
CA ARG A 122 11.19 -6.30 -14.77
C ARG A 122 12.20 -6.08 -13.63
N LEU A 123 12.72 -4.85 -13.49
CA LEU A 123 13.67 -4.49 -12.42
C LEU A 123 13.07 -4.72 -11.02
N LEU A 124 11.79 -4.41 -10.82
CA LEU A 124 11.08 -4.65 -9.57
C LEU A 124 10.92 -6.14 -9.27
N ASN A 125 10.62 -6.97 -10.28
CA ASN A 125 10.52 -8.42 -10.12
C ASN A 125 11.87 -9.03 -9.75
N GLU A 126 12.96 -8.64 -10.42
CA GLU A 126 14.33 -9.04 -10.08
C GLU A 126 14.72 -8.60 -8.66
N GLY A 127 14.28 -7.41 -8.24
CA GLY A 127 14.48 -6.87 -6.90
C GLY A 127 13.57 -7.45 -5.82
N GLY A 128 12.79 -8.51 -6.07
CA GLY A 128 11.92 -9.14 -5.07
C GLY A 128 10.65 -8.36 -4.72
N MET A 129 10.25 -7.39 -5.56
CA MET A 129 9.07 -6.53 -5.41
C MET A 129 8.04 -6.76 -6.53
N PRO A 130 7.41 -7.94 -6.61
CA PRO A 130 6.63 -8.33 -7.77
C PRO A 130 5.49 -7.35 -8.09
N THR A 131 5.55 -6.75 -9.28
CA THR A 131 4.69 -5.65 -9.70
C THR A 131 4.53 -5.64 -11.23
N SER A 132 3.29 -5.56 -11.74
CA SER A 132 3.04 -5.46 -13.18
C SER A 132 3.18 -4.02 -13.70
N SER A 133 3.44 -3.85 -15.00
CA SER A 133 3.48 -2.55 -15.67
C SER A 133 2.16 -1.77 -15.49
N ASP A 134 1.01 -2.43 -15.63
CA ASP A 134 -0.30 -1.81 -15.37
C ASP A 134 -0.44 -1.29 -13.95
N THR A 135 0.10 -2.03 -12.97
CA THR A 135 0.11 -1.59 -11.58
C THR A 135 0.95 -0.33 -11.41
N LEU A 136 2.07 -0.20 -12.10
CA LEU A 136 2.92 0.99 -12.07
C LEU A 136 2.21 2.20 -12.66
N VAL A 137 1.60 2.05 -13.83
CA VAL A 137 0.81 3.12 -14.47
C VAL A 137 -0.33 3.55 -13.55
N ARG A 138 -1.03 2.60 -12.92
CA ARG A 138 -2.10 2.90 -11.96
C ARG A 138 -1.59 3.65 -10.74
N LEU A 139 -0.45 3.26 -10.18
CA LEU A 139 0.16 3.95 -9.05
C LEU A 139 0.62 5.36 -9.44
N ALA A 140 1.21 5.53 -10.63
CA ALA A 140 1.67 6.82 -11.13
C ALA A 140 0.50 7.80 -11.31
N LYS A 141 -0.64 7.32 -11.82
CA LYS A 141 -1.88 8.11 -11.95
C LYS A 141 -2.49 8.55 -10.62
N GLN A 142 -2.15 7.90 -9.51
CA GLN A 142 -2.63 8.26 -8.17
C GLN A 142 -1.76 9.33 -7.49
N ILE A 143 -0.62 9.70 -8.09
CA ILE A 143 0.22 10.77 -7.56
C ILE A 143 -0.54 12.09 -7.73
N PRO A 144 -0.82 12.83 -6.64
CA PRO A 144 -1.45 14.13 -6.76
C PRO A 144 -0.54 15.07 -7.55
N VAL A 145 -1.09 15.67 -8.60
CA VAL A 145 -0.42 16.75 -9.31
C VAL A 145 -0.41 17.94 -8.36
N LEU A 146 0.78 18.33 -7.91
CA LEU A 146 0.93 19.56 -7.13
C LEU A 146 0.34 20.70 -7.94
N SER A 147 -0.57 21.47 -7.33
CA SER A 147 -1.09 22.69 -7.94
C SER A 147 0.08 23.60 -8.25
N LYS A 148 0.46 23.68 -9.52
CA LYS A 148 1.48 24.62 -9.98
C LYS A 148 0.83 26.00 -10.04
N GLU A 149 1.55 27.01 -9.58
CA GLU A 149 1.19 28.41 -9.85
C GLU A 149 1.00 28.59 -11.35
N VAL A 150 0.03 29.43 -11.74
CA VAL A 150 -0.25 29.69 -13.15
C VAL A 150 1.01 30.26 -13.79
N PRO A 151 1.60 29.57 -14.79
CA PRO A 151 2.83 30.06 -15.41
C PRO A 151 2.54 31.35 -16.19
N LYS A 152 3.49 32.30 -16.15
CA LYS A 152 3.37 33.58 -16.86
C LYS A 152 3.35 33.43 -18.39
N ALA A 153 3.90 32.34 -18.90
CA ALA A 153 3.88 31.96 -20.30
C ALA A 153 3.78 30.43 -20.40
N LEU A 154 2.96 29.93 -21.32
CA LEU A 154 2.78 28.51 -21.60
C LEU A 154 3.25 28.22 -23.02
N GLY A 155 4.30 27.41 -23.16
CA GLY A 155 4.67 26.82 -24.44
C GLY A 155 3.76 25.63 -24.73
N VAL A 156 3.14 25.61 -25.91
CA VAL A 156 2.39 24.47 -26.41
C VAL A 156 3.26 23.78 -27.46
N ASP A 157 3.43 22.47 -27.32
CA ASP A 157 4.18 21.63 -28.26
C ASP A 157 3.28 20.50 -28.75
N ASP A 158 3.35 20.22 -30.05
CA ASP A 158 2.56 19.17 -30.69
C ASP A 158 3.39 17.89 -30.76
N PHE A 159 2.95 16.87 -30.01
CA PHE A 159 3.56 15.55 -30.07
C PHE A 159 2.67 14.54 -30.81
N GLY A 160 3.25 13.84 -31.78
CA GLY A 160 2.61 12.74 -32.51
C GLY A 160 2.80 11.40 -31.79
N ALA A 161 1.71 10.84 -31.25
CA ALA A 161 1.72 9.50 -30.64
C ALA A 161 0.86 8.53 -31.46
N THR A 162 1.42 7.39 -31.85
CA THR A 162 0.66 6.28 -32.45
C THR A 162 0.02 5.43 -31.35
N ARG A 163 -1.30 5.26 -31.39
CA ARG A 163 -2.01 4.30 -30.53
C ARG A 163 -2.11 2.96 -31.25
N SER A 164 -1.53 1.92 -30.67
CA SER A 164 -1.79 0.54 -31.09
C SER A 164 -3.07 0.04 -30.43
N TYR A 165 -4.06 -0.34 -31.24
CA TYR A 165 -5.22 -1.08 -30.77
C TYR A 165 -4.86 -2.57 -30.70
N VAL A 166 -4.87 -3.17 -29.51
CA VAL A 166 -4.78 -4.62 -29.38
C VAL A 166 -6.20 -5.16 -29.43
N CYS A 167 -6.62 -5.64 -30.60
CA CYS A 167 -7.83 -6.45 -30.72
C CYS A 167 -7.56 -7.80 -30.06
N SER A 168 -8.11 -8.04 -28.87
CA SER A 168 -8.22 -9.40 -28.35
C SER A 168 -9.37 -10.09 -29.08
N CYS A 169 -9.05 -10.89 -30.09
CA CYS A 169 -10.00 -11.87 -30.62
C CYS A 169 -10.29 -12.87 -29.48
N LYS A 170 -11.55 -12.93 -29.05
CA LYS A 170 -12.05 -14.09 -28.30
C LYS A 170 -12.36 -15.15 -29.34
N ASP A 171 -11.59 -16.24 -29.35
CA ASP A 171 -11.94 -17.42 -30.13
C ASP A 171 -13.22 -18.05 -29.55
N SER A 172 -14.30 -18.05 -30.33
CA SER A 172 -15.47 -18.91 -30.21
C SER A 172 -16.17 -18.99 -31.57
#